data_AF-A0A4Y2BNU1-F1
#
_entry.id   AF-A0A4Y2BNU1-F1
#
_cell.length_a   1.000
_cell.length_b   1.000
_cell.length_c   1.000
_cell.angle_alpha   90.00
_cell.angle_beta   90.00
_cell.angle_gamma   90.00
#
_symmetry.space_group_name_H-M   'P 1'
#
loop_
_entity.id
_entity.type
_entity.pdbx_description
1 polymer ?
#
loop_
_entity_poly.entity_id
_entity_poly.type
_entity_poly.pdbx_seq_one_letter_code
_entity_poly.pdbx_strand_id
1 'polypeptide(L)'
;MKLGPWRNSLSKLRFRKGSIFQDNHIMEIFQGSWIEDESKSSVKDVATAVVEASSNSPHISVSVPVVSRVLDMPYSTVRKILRRILNFYPYKIKPVRLLRNADSEVRTTFALEFLARMVVDVTWPWNILWSDEAHFCLNGHVNTHNCRICAAENPHAIQ
;
A
#
# COMPACT_ATOMS: atom_id res chain seq x y z
N MET A 1 -16.12 -10.52 27.53
CA MET A 1 -15.98 -9.99 26.16
C MET A 1 -16.54 -11.02 25.18
N LYS A 2 -17.72 -10.76 24.60
CA LYS A 2 -18.35 -11.66 23.62
C LYS A 2 -17.66 -11.46 22.26
N LEU A 3 -17.15 -12.55 21.68
CA LEU A 3 -16.61 -12.58 20.32
C LEU A 3 -17.77 -12.42 19.33
N GLY A 4 -17.71 -11.42 18.43
CA GLY A 4 -18.77 -11.15 17.45
C GLY A 4 -18.95 -12.25 16.40
N PRO A 5 -20.07 -12.22 15.63
CA PRO A 5 -20.53 -13.33 14.77
C PRO A 5 -19.61 -13.69 13.60
N TRP A 6 -18.66 -12.81 13.28
CA TRP A 6 -17.89 -12.79 12.03
C TRP A 6 -16.88 -13.93 11.81
N ARG A 7 -16.65 -14.78 12.81
CA ARG A 7 -15.52 -15.74 12.77
C ARG A 7 -15.70 -16.88 11.76
N ASN A 8 -16.93 -17.23 11.38
CA ASN A 8 -17.21 -18.51 10.73
C ASN A 8 -17.57 -18.46 9.23
N SER A 9 -18.20 -17.40 8.70
CA SER A 9 -18.69 -17.42 7.30
C SER A 9 -17.61 -17.35 6.20
N LEU A 10 -16.43 -16.78 6.49
CA LEU A 10 -15.39 -16.59 5.46
C LEU A 10 -14.42 -17.78 5.29
N SER A 11 -14.65 -18.88 6.02
CA SER A 11 -13.75 -20.05 6.05
C SER A 11 -13.92 -20.98 4.84
N LYS A 12 -15.02 -20.88 4.07
CA LYS A 12 -15.35 -21.80 2.97
C LYS A 12 -15.18 -21.25 1.55
N LEU A 13 -14.79 -20.00 1.37
CA LEU A 13 -14.77 -19.37 0.05
C LEU A 13 -13.48 -19.69 -0.73
N ARG A 14 -13.60 -20.56 -1.75
CA ARG A 14 -12.57 -20.91 -2.74
C ARG A 14 -12.90 -20.20 -4.05
N PHE A 15 -12.26 -19.07 -4.33
CA PHE A 15 -12.48 -18.29 -5.56
C PHE A 15 -11.44 -18.61 -6.63
N ARG A 16 -11.92 -18.83 -7.87
CA ARG A 16 -11.11 -19.07 -9.08
C ARG A 16 -10.65 -17.72 -9.64
N LYS A 17 -9.39 -17.63 -10.09
CA LYS A 17 -8.79 -16.40 -10.65
C LYS A 17 -9.51 -15.96 -11.94
N GLY A 18 -9.89 -14.69 -12.01
CA GLY A 18 -10.35 -14.04 -13.24
C GLY A 18 -10.68 -12.57 -12.95
N SER A 19 -10.03 -11.69 -13.71
CA SER A 19 -10.19 -10.24 -13.94
C SER A 19 -11.49 -9.53 -13.50
N ILE A 20 -11.41 -8.23 -13.22
CA ILE A 20 -12.10 -7.11 -13.93
C ILE A 20 -12.23 -5.87 -13.02
N PHE A 21 -11.78 -4.72 -13.50
CA PHE A 21 -12.21 -3.39 -13.04
C PHE A 21 -12.77 -2.63 -14.26
N GLN A 22 -14.09 -2.57 -14.37
CA GLN A 22 -14.86 -1.57 -15.09
C GLN A 22 -16.19 -1.45 -14.33
N ASP A 23 -16.70 -0.22 -14.20
CA ASP A 23 -17.62 0.23 -13.14
C ASP A 23 -18.97 -0.50 -13.05
N ASN A 24 -19.27 -1.41 -13.97
CA ASN A 24 -20.47 -2.26 -13.97
C ASN A 24 -20.22 -3.73 -13.59
N HIS A 25 -18.96 -4.19 -13.55
CA HIS A 25 -18.65 -5.61 -13.42
C HIS A 25 -18.69 -6.12 -11.97
N ILE A 26 -18.63 -5.21 -10.99
CA ILE A 26 -18.74 -5.56 -9.56
C ILE A 26 -20.13 -6.17 -9.28
N MET A 27 -21.19 -5.62 -9.89
CA MET A 27 -22.57 -6.08 -9.68
C MET A 27 -22.83 -7.46 -10.32
N GLU A 28 -22.22 -7.75 -11.48
CA GLU A 28 -22.35 -9.07 -12.15
C GLU A 28 -21.62 -10.19 -11.40
N ILE A 29 -20.49 -9.92 -10.74
CA ILE A 29 -19.75 -10.90 -9.91
C ILE A 29 -20.64 -11.45 -8.77
N PHE A 30 -21.57 -10.64 -8.24
CA PHE A 30 -22.46 -11.06 -7.15
C PHE A 30 -23.69 -11.85 -7.59
N GLN A 31 -24.07 -11.80 -8.87
CA GLN A 31 -25.28 -12.50 -9.35
C GLN A 31 -25.03 -14.00 -9.56
N GLY A 32 -23.82 -14.41 -9.96
CA GLY A 32 -23.45 -15.81 -10.19
C GLY A 32 -22.75 -16.54 -9.04
N SER A 33 -22.50 -15.87 -7.91
CA SER A 33 -21.68 -16.40 -6.82
C SER A 33 -22.51 -16.75 -5.56
N TRP A 34 -22.33 -17.97 -5.06
CA TRP A 34 -22.90 -18.51 -3.81
C TRP A 34 -22.29 -17.84 -2.56
N ILE A 35 -22.39 -16.52 -2.49
CA ILE A 35 -22.01 -15.73 -1.32
C ILE A 35 -23.30 -15.55 -0.49
N GLU A 36 -23.28 -15.98 0.77
CA GLU A 36 -24.37 -15.73 1.72
C GLU A 36 -24.69 -14.22 1.79
N ASP A 37 -25.95 -13.83 1.95
CA ASP A 37 -26.42 -12.43 1.81
C ASP A 37 -25.66 -11.44 2.71
N GLU A 38 -25.35 -11.85 3.94
CA GLU A 38 -24.54 -11.04 4.88
C GLU A 38 -23.10 -10.84 4.37
N SER A 39 -22.51 -11.86 3.75
CA SER A 39 -21.20 -11.74 3.13
C SER A 39 -21.25 -10.87 1.88
N LYS A 40 -22.35 -10.86 1.11
CA LYS A 40 -22.53 -9.93 -0.02
C LYS A 40 -22.63 -8.48 0.45
N SER A 41 -23.37 -8.21 1.52
CA SER A 41 -23.44 -6.87 2.13
C SER A 41 -22.06 -6.37 2.52
N SER A 42 -21.30 -7.16 3.28
CA SER A 42 -19.98 -6.73 3.77
C SER A 42 -18.98 -6.43 2.66
N VAL A 43 -19.05 -7.16 1.53
CA VAL A 43 -18.17 -6.90 0.38
C VAL A 43 -18.59 -5.63 -0.34
N LYS A 44 -19.91 -5.37 -0.46
CA LYS A 44 -20.41 -4.11 -1.00
C LYS A 44 -19.98 -2.93 -0.13
N ASP A 45 -20.06 -3.04 1.19
CA ASP A 45 -19.64 -1.99 2.12
C ASP A 45 -18.15 -1.66 1.98
N VAL A 46 -17.31 -2.69 1.86
CA VAL A 46 -15.86 -2.52 1.60
C VAL A 46 -15.62 -1.91 0.22
N ALA A 47 -16.34 -2.34 -0.82
CA ALA A 47 -16.19 -1.80 -2.16
C ALA A 47 -16.59 -0.32 -2.22
N THR A 48 -17.70 0.06 -1.58
CA THR A 48 -18.14 1.46 -1.47
C THR A 48 -17.11 2.31 -0.74
N ALA A 49 -16.58 1.84 0.39
CA ALA A 49 -15.54 2.55 1.13
C ALA A 49 -14.24 2.72 0.32
N VAL A 50 -13.91 1.76 -0.54
CA VAL A 50 -12.77 1.85 -1.47
C VAL A 50 -13.02 2.92 -2.55
N VAL A 51 -14.23 2.96 -3.11
CA VAL A 51 -14.63 3.97 -4.11
C VAL A 51 -14.64 5.37 -3.49
N GLU A 52 -15.21 5.54 -2.30
CA GLU A 52 -15.23 6.84 -1.59
C GLU A 52 -13.81 7.32 -1.23
N ALA A 53 -12.94 6.41 -0.77
CA ALA A 53 -11.54 6.75 -0.51
C ALA A 53 -10.78 7.16 -1.78
N SER A 54 -11.19 6.66 -2.95
CA SER A 54 -10.57 7.03 -4.24
C SER A 54 -10.95 8.41 -4.74
N SER A 55 -12.08 8.99 -4.32
CA SER A 55 -12.51 10.32 -4.76
C SER A 55 -11.49 11.42 -4.41
N ASN A 56 -10.62 11.16 -3.43
CA ASN A 56 -9.60 12.09 -2.94
C ASN A 56 -8.18 11.78 -3.48
N SER A 57 -7.99 10.77 -4.33
CA SER A 57 -6.67 10.30 -4.78
C SER A 57 -6.68 9.85 -6.25
N PRO A 58 -5.64 10.16 -7.05
CA PRO A 58 -5.54 9.70 -8.44
C PRO A 58 -5.50 8.16 -8.58
N HIS A 59 -5.10 7.45 -7.52
CA HIS A 59 -5.06 5.99 -7.48
C HIS A 59 -6.06 5.46 -6.46
N ILE A 60 -6.83 4.44 -6.85
CA ILE A 60 -7.70 3.66 -5.98
C ILE A 60 -6.81 2.85 -5.02
N SER A 61 -6.49 3.44 -3.88
CA SER A 61 -5.65 2.83 -2.87
C SER A 61 -6.25 3.01 -1.48
N VAL A 62 -6.21 1.97 -0.66
CA VAL A 62 -6.78 1.97 0.69
C VAL A 62 -5.87 1.33 1.71
N SER A 63 -5.96 1.79 2.94
CA SER A 63 -5.26 1.20 4.07
C SER A 63 -6.21 0.25 4.81
N VAL A 64 -5.83 -1.03 4.94
CA VAL A 64 -6.66 -2.06 5.60
C VAL A 64 -7.05 -1.66 7.03
N PRO A 65 -6.14 -1.11 7.88
CA PRO A 65 -6.53 -0.61 9.21
C PRO A 65 -7.55 0.53 9.17
N VAL A 66 -7.50 1.40 8.15
CA VAL A 66 -8.45 2.51 8.03
C VAL A 66 -9.84 1.96 7.73
N VAL A 67 -9.96 1.11 6.70
CA VAL A 67 -11.24 0.49 6.32
C VAL A 67 -11.81 -0.38 7.45
N SER A 68 -10.94 -1.10 8.17
CA SER A 68 -11.32 -1.89 9.35
C SER A 68 -11.95 -1.04 10.46
N ARG A 69 -11.41 0.17 10.72
CA ARG A 69 -11.97 1.09 11.72
C ARG A 69 -13.25 1.76 11.25
N VAL A 70 -13.33 2.16 9.98
CA VAL A 70 -14.50 2.83 9.41
C VAL A 70 -15.71 1.89 9.39
N LEU A 71 -15.51 0.62 9.03
CA LEU A 71 -16.58 -0.36 8.90
C LEU A 71 -16.78 -1.23 10.17
N ASP A 72 -16.02 -0.97 11.24
CA ASP A 72 -15.95 -1.82 12.46
C ASP A 72 -15.79 -3.33 12.16
N MET A 73 -15.01 -3.64 11.12
CA MET A 73 -14.76 -5.01 10.67
C MET A 73 -13.40 -5.50 11.17
N PRO A 74 -13.24 -6.79 11.46
CA PRO A 74 -11.94 -7.32 11.82
C PRO A 74 -10.96 -7.20 10.63
N TYR A 75 -9.74 -6.76 10.92
CA TYR A 75 -8.65 -6.57 9.96
C TYR A 75 -8.47 -7.76 9.00
N SER A 76 -8.59 -8.98 9.51
CA SER A 76 -8.44 -10.21 8.74
C SER A 76 -9.53 -10.38 7.67
N THR A 77 -10.75 -9.91 7.92
CA THR A 77 -11.87 -9.94 6.97
C THR A 77 -11.64 -8.93 5.86
N VAL A 78 -11.36 -7.67 6.20
CA VAL A 78 -11.08 -6.62 5.21
C VAL A 78 -9.92 -7.03 4.29
N ARG A 79 -8.84 -7.58 4.86
CA ARG A 79 -7.70 -8.11 4.09
C ARG A 79 -8.08 -9.26 3.16
N LYS A 80 -8.98 -10.16 3.57
CA LYS A 80 -9.45 -11.26 2.72
C LYS A 80 -10.30 -10.73 1.57
N ILE A 81 -11.22 -9.81 1.85
CA ILE A 81 -12.09 -9.19 0.84
C ILE A 81 -11.23 -8.46 -0.21
N LEU A 82 -10.32 -7.60 0.24
CA LEU A 82 -9.42 -6.85 -0.65
C LEU A 82 -8.59 -7.79 -1.53
N ARG A 83 -8.00 -8.86 -0.97
CA ARG A 83 -7.10 -9.74 -1.75
C ARG A 83 -7.78 -10.80 -2.59
N ARG A 84 -8.89 -11.37 -2.12
CA ARG A 84 -9.53 -12.55 -2.76
C ARG A 84 -10.69 -12.19 -3.66
N ILE A 85 -11.36 -11.06 -3.39
CA ILE A 85 -12.56 -10.64 -4.11
C ILE A 85 -12.24 -9.44 -4.99
N LEU A 86 -11.65 -8.39 -4.41
CA LEU A 86 -11.31 -7.17 -5.14
C LEU A 86 -9.98 -7.26 -5.89
N ASN A 87 -9.17 -8.31 -5.66
CA ASN A 87 -7.86 -8.52 -6.27
C ASN A 87 -6.84 -7.37 -6.02
N PHE A 88 -6.93 -6.70 -4.87
CA PHE A 88 -5.98 -5.67 -4.46
C PHE A 88 -4.73 -6.28 -3.84
N TYR A 89 -3.58 -5.69 -4.15
CA TYR A 89 -2.28 -6.12 -3.64
C TYR A 89 -1.71 -5.10 -2.66
N PRO A 90 -1.05 -5.56 -1.58
CA PRO A 90 -0.37 -4.68 -0.65
C PRO A 90 0.94 -4.14 -1.26
N TYR A 91 1.08 -2.82 -1.29
CA TYR A 91 2.28 -2.11 -1.68
C TYR A 91 2.91 -1.46 -0.45
N LYS A 92 4.23 -1.59 -0.32
CA LYS A 92 5.01 -0.88 0.70
C LYS A 92 5.34 0.50 0.16
N ILE A 93 4.87 1.54 0.85
CA ILE A 93 5.21 2.91 0.48
C ILE A 93 6.70 3.12 0.74
N LYS A 94 7.43 3.53 -0.30
CA LYS A 94 8.80 4.00 -0.17
C LYS A 94 8.76 5.52 -0.19
N PRO A 95 8.98 6.20 0.96
CA PRO A 95 9.13 7.64 0.93
C PRO A 95 10.43 7.95 0.18
N VAL A 96 10.30 8.52 -1.01
CA VAL A 96 11.43 9.03 -1.79
C VAL A 96 11.44 10.54 -1.60
N ARG A 97 12.60 11.11 -1.30
CA ARG A 97 12.74 12.57 -1.22
C ARG A 97 12.53 13.14 -2.63
N LEU A 98 11.63 14.11 -2.76
CA LEU A 98 11.43 14.82 -4.02
C LEU A 98 12.73 15.52 -4.39
N LEU A 99 13.29 15.19 -5.56
CA LEU A 99 14.45 15.87 -6.10
C LEU A 99 13.99 17.19 -6.72
N ARG A 100 14.57 18.30 -6.27
CA ARG A 100 14.37 19.60 -6.93
C ARG A 100 15.26 19.66 -8.17
N ASN A 101 14.87 20.48 -9.16
CA ASN A 101 15.64 20.63 -10.40
C ASN A 101 17.10 21.02 -10.14
N ALA A 102 17.34 21.89 -9.14
CA ALA A 102 18.68 22.30 -8.74
C ALA A 102 19.50 21.19 -8.05
N ASP A 103 18.85 20.20 -7.42
CA ASP A 103 19.56 19.13 -6.71
C ASP A 103 20.29 18.21 -7.69
N SER A 104 19.81 18.09 -8.93
CA SER A 104 20.42 17.25 -9.96
C SER A 104 21.85 17.70 -10.26
N GLU A 105 22.05 18.99 -10.49
CA GLU A 105 23.36 19.57 -10.80
C GLU A 105 24.32 19.41 -9.62
N VAL A 106 23.90 19.81 -8.41
CA VAL A 106 24.73 19.71 -7.20
C VAL A 106 25.20 18.28 -6.95
N ARG A 107 24.30 17.29 -7.09
CA ARG A 107 24.64 15.88 -6.89
C ARG A 107 25.56 15.35 -7.97
N THR A 108 25.38 15.78 -9.22
CA THR A 108 26.24 15.39 -10.34
C THR A 108 27.64 15.96 -10.18
N THR A 109 27.76 17.24 -9.86
CA THR A 109 29.04 17.90 -9.61
C THR A 109 29.78 17.22 -8.46
N PHE A 110 29.12 16.97 -7.33
CA PHE A 110 29.73 16.22 -6.22
C PHE A 110 30.23 14.84 -6.66
N ALA A 111 29.42 14.07 -7.41
CA ALA A 111 29.81 12.74 -7.86
C ALA A 111 31.03 12.78 -8.80
N LEU A 112 31.09 13.75 -9.71
CA LEU A 112 32.22 13.94 -10.62
C LEU A 112 33.50 14.36 -9.87
N GLU A 113 33.39 15.29 -8.92
CA GLU A 113 34.53 15.70 -8.08
C GLU A 113 35.04 14.55 -7.21
N PHE A 114 34.13 13.77 -6.63
CA PHE A 114 34.46 12.58 -5.85
C PHE A 114 35.18 11.53 -6.71
N LEU A 115 34.67 11.28 -7.92
CA LEU A 115 35.30 10.36 -8.87
C LEU A 115 36.68 10.85 -9.32
N ALA A 116 36.83 12.14 -9.62
CA ALA A 116 38.12 12.72 -10.00
C ALA A 116 39.16 12.54 -8.88
N ARG A 117 38.77 12.72 -7.62
CA ARG A 117 39.64 12.46 -6.46
C ARG A 117 40.01 10.99 -6.33
N MET A 118 39.09 10.06 -6.61
CA MET A 118 39.39 8.63 -6.59
C MET A 118 40.39 8.20 -7.68
N VAL A 119 40.41 8.87 -8.82
CA VAL A 119 41.38 8.59 -9.89
C VAL A 119 42.79 9.02 -9.48
N VAL A 120 42.90 10.13 -8.74
CA VAL A 120 44.19 10.62 -8.23
C VAL A 120 44.70 9.76 -7.08
N ASP A 121 43.82 9.34 -6.17
CA ASP A 121 44.14 8.45 -5.05
C ASP A 121 43.01 7.45 -4.81
N VAL A 122 43.24 6.20 -5.21
CA VAL A 122 42.31 5.09 -5.02
C VAL A 122 42.13 4.71 -3.55
N THR A 123 43.07 5.09 -2.67
CA THR A 123 43.00 4.80 -1.24
C THR A 123 42.20 5.85 -0.46
N TRP A 124 42.02 7.03 -1.03
CA TRP A 124 41.37 8.18 -0.38
C TRP A 124 39.96 7.89 0.18
N PRO A 125 39.04 7.20 -0.53
CA PRO A 125 37.69 6.94 0.00
C PRO A 125 37.69 6.13 1.31
N TRP A 126 38.71 5.29 1.52
CA TRP A 126 38.84 4.46 2.72
C TRP A 126 39.30 5.26 3.95
N ASN A 127 39.83 6.47 3.73
CA ASN A 127 40.25 7.38 4.79
C ASN A 127 39.12 8.33 5.24
N ILE A 128 37.92 8.20 4.65
CA ILE A 128 36.76 9.03 5.00
C ILE A 128 35.95 8.33 6.09
N LEU A 129 35.86 8.98 7.26
CA LEU A 129 34.92 8.58 8.29
C LEU A 129 33.56 9.24 8.04
N TRP A 130 32.57 8.44 7.70
CA TRP A 130 31.20 8.89 7.53
C TRP A 130 30.46 8.85 8.87
N SER A 131 29.77 9.93 9.21
CA SER A 131 28.85 9.99 10.35
C SER A 131 27.48 10.45 9.86
N ASP A 132 26.42 9.82 10.39
CA ASP A 132 25.06 10.32 10.26
C ASP A 132 24.44 10.53 11.65
N GLU A 133 23.36 11.30 11.69
CA GLU A 133 22.55 11.49 12.88
C GLU A 133 21.18 10.86 12.63
N ALA A 134 20.73 10.01 13.55
CA ALA A 134 19.43 9.38 13.50
C ALA A 134 18.61 9.74 14.74
N HIS A 135 17.42 10.30 14.52
CA HIS A 135 16.47 10.58 15.60
C HIS A 135 15.57 9.37 15.86
N PHE A 136 15.50 8.94 17.13
CA PHE A 136 14.59 7.89 17.58
C PHE A 136 13.51 8.50 18.48
N CYS A 137 12.26 8.51 18.01
CA CYS A 137 11.13 9.02 18.79
C CYS A 137 10.41 7.86 19.51
N LEU A 138 10.34 7.92 20.85
CA LEU A 138 9.65 6.91 21.68
C LEU A 138 8.12 7.08 21.74
N ASN A 139 7.59 8.19 21.21
CA ASN A 139 6.18 8.56 21.27
C ASN A 139 5.26 7.81 20.28
N GLY A 140 5.77 6.77 19.60
CA GLY A 140 4.98 5.97 18.66
C GLY A 140 4.61 6.71 17.37
N HIS A 141 5.36 7.77 17.01
CA HIS A 141 5.18 8.44 15.72
C HIS A 141 5.26 7.42 14.57
N VAL A 142 4.53 7.70 13.49
CA VAL A 142 4.21 6.75 12.41
C VAL A 142 5.46 5.99 11.95
N ASN A 143 5.49 4.69 12.25
CA ASN A 143 6.52 3.81 11.71
C ASN A 143 6.28 3.65 10.20
N THR A 144 6.94 4.50 9.43
CA THR A 144 6.87 4.53 7.97
C THR A 144 7.23 3.18 7.33
N HIS A 145 8.00 2.33 8.02
CA HIS A 145 8.29 0.97 7.56
C HIS A 145 7.06 0.02 7.60
N ASN A 146 6.05 0.32 8.41
CA ASN A 146 4.81 -0.44 8.51
C ASN A 146 3.69 0.10 7.61
N CYS A 147 3.89 1.24 6.95
CA CYS A 147 2.92 1.83 6.04
C CYS A 147 2.77 0.97 4.78
N ARG A 148 1.60 0.34 4.63
CA ARG A 148 1.21 -0.42 3.43
C ARG A 148 -0.15 0.05 2.95
N ILE A 149 -0.26 0.28 1.65
CA ILE A 149 -1.51 0.56 0.96
C ILE A 149 -1.90 -0.64 0.10
N CYS A 150 -3.18 -0.88 -0.07
CA CYS A 150 -3.72 -1.88 -0.97
C CYS A 150 -4.29 -1.17 -2.18
N ALA A 151 -3.84 -1.55 -3.38
CA ALA A 151 -4.35 -1.00 -4.64
C ALA A 151 -4.50 -2.14 -5.68
N ALA A 152 -5.37 -1.94 -6.66
CA ALA A 152 -5.49 -2.85 -7.80
C ALA A 152 -4.24 -2.78 -8.69
N GLU A 153 -3.80 -1.55 -8.97
CA GLU A 153 -2.65 -1.26 -9.82
C GLU A 153 -1.45 -0.80 -9.00
N ASN A 154 -0.26 -0.81 -9.60
CA ASN A 154 0.95 -0.36 -8.93
C ASN A 154 0.91 1.17 -8.79
N PRO A 155 0.88 1.73 -7.56
CA PRO A 155 0.83 3.18 -7.34
C PRO A 155 2.11 3.90 -7.77
N HIS A 156 3.19 3.16 -8.09
CA HIS A 156 4.42 3.70 -8.64
C HIS A 156 4.52 3.57 -10.17
N ALA A 157 3.54 2.94 -10.82
CA ALA A 157 3.43 2.97 -12.27
C ALA A 157 2.87 4.35 -12.66
N ILE A 158 3.77 5.33 -12.77
CA ILE A 158 3.44 6.64 -13.30
C ILE A 158 3.47 6.55 -14.84
N GLN A 159 2.38 7.04 -15.46
CA GLN A 159 2.33 7.63 -16.80
C GLN A 159 2.87 9.06 -16.76
#